data_AF-A0A395LKI2-F1
#
_entry.id   AF-A0A395LKI2-F1
#
_cell.length_a   1.000
_cell.length_b   1.000
_cell.length_c   1.000
_cell.angle_alpha   90.00
_cell.angle_beta   90.00
_cell.angle_gamma   90.00
#
_symmetry.space_group_name_H-M   'P 1'
#
loop_
_entity.id
_entity.type
_entity.pdbx_description
1 polymer ?
#
loop_
_entity_poly.entity_id
_entity_poly.type
_entity_poly.pdbx_seq_one_letter_code
_entity_poly.pdbx_strand_id
1 'polypeptide(L)' 'MPHGLTQQTKPSLEQQLTEAQAQLDEVLGEVTAGIRNPTHFDQLEERGNAIGAGIRRAFRGER' A
#
# COMPACT_ATOMS: atom_id res chain seq x y z
N MET A 1 -9.70 37.47 5.72
CA MET A 1 -9.99 36.02 5.73
C MET A 1 -9.90 35.48 4.30
N PRO A 2 -8.78 34.91 3.83
CA PRO A 2 -8.78 34.25 2.52
C PRO A 2 -9.29 32.81 2.64
N HIS A 3 -10.22 32.49 1.74
CA HIS A 3 -10.87 31.19 1.58
C HIS A 3 -9.96 30.19 0.84
N GLY A 4 -10.08 28.92 1.21
CA GLY A 4 -10.21 27.80 0.28
C GLY A 4 -9.07 27.53 -0.69
N LEU A 5 -8.07 26.77 -0.25
CA LEU A 5 -7.27 25.90 -1.12
C LEU A 5 -6.95 24.61 -0.35
N THR A 6 -7.94 23.73 -0.18
CA THR A 6 -7.64 22.30 0.02
C THR A 6 -7.11 21.80 -1.32
N GLN A 7 -5.84 22.09 -1.61
CA GLN A 7 -5.11 21.42 -2.67
C GLN A 7 -5.11 19.94 -2.27
N GLN A 8 -5.97 19.17 -2.92
CA GLN A 8 -5.92 17.72 -2.88
C GLN A 8 -4.68 17.32 -3.67
N THR A 9 -3.50 17.54 -3.07
CA THR A 9 -2.21 17.08 -3.59
C THR A 9 -2.31 15.57 -3.66
N LYS A 10 -2.41 15.04 -4.88
CA LYS A 10 -2.20 13.60 -5.09
C LYS A 10 -0.90 13.23 -4.38
N PRO A 11 -0.89 12.16 -3.57
CA PRO A 11 0.31 11.75 -2.87
C PRO A 11 1.43 11.57 -3.90
N SER A 12 2.62 12.08 -3.61
CA SER A 12 3.76 11.93 -4.52
C SER A 12 4.06 10.45 -4.74
N LEU A 13 4.73 10.11 -5.85
CA LEU A 13 5.16 8.74 -6.09
C LEU A 13 5.97 8.18 -4.89
N GLU A 14 6.86 8.99 -4.32
CA GLU A 14 7.66 8.65 -3.14
C GLU A 14 6.79 8.32 -1.92
N GLN A 15 5.73 9.10 -1.67
CA GLN A 15 4.78 8.82 -0.58
C GLN A 15 4.03 7.52 -0.82
N GLN A 16 3.52 7.30 -2.03
CA GLN A 16 2.81 6.07 -2.40
C GLN A 16 3.71 4.82 -2.27
N LEU A 17 4.99 4.93 -2.63
CA LEU A 17 5.95 3.84 -2.50
C LEU A 17 6.33 3.58 -1.04
N THR A 18 6.45 4.64 -0.23
CA THR A 18 6.72 4.53 1.21
C THR A 18 5.58 3.84 1.94
N GLU A 19 4.33 4.20 1.61
CA GLU A 19 3.13 3.54 2.15
C GLU A 19 3.07 2.07 1.73
N ALA A 20 3.34 1.77 0.46
CA ALA A 20 3.37 0.40 -0.04
C ALA A 20 4.48 -0.44 0.62
N GLN A 21 5.64 0.15 0.91
CA GLN A 21 6.72 -0.51 1.65
C GLN A 21 6.29 -0.85 3.07
N ALA A 22 5.71 0.11 3.81
CA ALA A 22 5.25 -0.13 5.18
C ALA A 22 4.20 -1.26 5.24
N GLN A 23 3.26 -1.28 4.30
CA GLN A 23 2.26 -2.35 4.20
C GLN A 23 2.89 -3.71 3.87
N LEU A 24 3.93 -3.74 3.03
CA LEU A 24 4.66 -4.97 2.73
C LEU A 24 5.42 -5.48 3.95
N ASP A 25 6.06 -4.59 4.71
CA ASP A 25 6.78 -4.93 5.93
C ASP A 25 5.83 -5.53 6.99
N GLU A 26 4.61 -5.02 7.10
CA GLU A 26 3.56 -5.62 7.94
C GLU A 26 3.20 -7.04 7.50
N VAL A 27 2.94 -7.24 6.21
CA VAL A 27 2.61 -8.57 5.65
C VAL A 27 3.76 -9.55 5.89
N LEU A 28 5.00 -9.13 5.67
CA LEU A 28 6.19 -9.96 5.92
C LEU A 28 6.36 -10.27 7.41
N GLY A 29 6.07 -9.32 8.29
CA GLY A 29 6.05 -9.53 9.74
C GLY A 29 5.03 -10.60 10.15
N GLU A 30 3.82 -10.54 9.59
CA GLU A 30 2.77 -11.53 9.85
C GLU A 30 3.10 -12.92 9.29
N VAL A 31 3.71 -13.00 8.10
CA VAL A 31 4.21 -14.26 7.53
C VAL A 31 5.31 -14.85 8.42
N THR A 32 6.23 -14.02 8.90
CA THR A 32 7.34 -14.44 9.78
C THR A 32 6.82 -14.93 11.14
N ALA A 33 5.76 -14.31 11.66
CA ALA A 33 5.09 -14.76 12.89
C ALA A 33 4.35 -16.10 12.73
N GLY A 34 4.13 -16.55 11.49
CA GLY A 34 3.55 -17.85 11.16
C GLY A 34 2.09 -17.77 10.70
N ILE A 35 1.79 -18.55 9.64
CA ILE A 35 0.43 -18.66 9.10
C ILE A 35 -0.42 -19.53 10.01
N ARG A 36 -1.52 -18.98 10.53
CA ARG A 36 -2.38 -19.64 11.52
C ARG A 36 -3.40 -20.61 10.92
N ASN A 37 -3.93 -20.30 9.75
CA ASN A 37 -4.95 -21.09 9.06
C ASN A 37 -5.05 -20.68 7.56
N PRO A 38 -5.75 -21.44 6.71
CA PRO A 38 -5.89 -21.14 5.29
C PRO A 38 -6.50 -19.76 5.01
N THR A 39 -7.55 -19.37 5.74
CA THR A 39 -8.18 -18.05 5.57
C THR A 39 -7.21 -16.90 5.85
N HIS A 40 -6.33 -17.06 6.83
CA HIS A 40 -5.27 -16.10 7.12
C HIS A 40 -4.26 -15.99 5.97
N PHE A 41 -3.92 -17.11 5.33
CA PHE A 41 -3.09 -17.09 4.14
C PHE A 41 -3.77 -16.34 2.99
N ASP A 42 -5.05 -16.62 2.72
CA ASP A 42 -5.81 -15.95 1.66
C ASP A 42 -5.85 -14.42 1.88
N GLN A 43 -6.02 -13.99 3.14
CA GLN A 43 -5.98 -12.57 3.51
C GLN A 43 -4.60 -11.92 3.27
N LEU A 44 -3.51 -12.64 3.58
CA LEU A 44 -2.15 -12.15 3.32
C LEU A 44 -1.88 -12.09 1.82
N GLU A 45 -2.35 -13.05 1.04
CA GLU A 45 -2.24 -13.07 -0.42
C GLU A 45 -3.02 -11.91 -1.05
N GLU A 46 -4.26 -11.68 -0.61
CA GLU A 46 -5.08 -10.55 -1.07
C GLU A 46 -4.39 -9.20 -0.79
N ARG A 47 -3.85 -9.03 0.42
CA ARG A 47 -3.08 -7.82 0.79
C ARG A 47 -1.84 -7.65 -0.08
N GLY A 48 -1.05 -8.71 -0.28
CA GLY A 48 0.12 -8.68 -1.16
C GLY A 48 -0.25 -8.27 -2.60
N ASN A 49 -1.34 -8.81 -3.13
CA ASN A 49 -1.85 -8.45 -4.45
C ASN A 49 -2.30 -6.98 -4.54
N ALA A 50 -2.97 -6.47 -3.50
CA ALA A 50 -3.40 -5.08 -3.42
C ALA A 50 -2.20 -4.12 -3.39
N ILE A 51 -1.16 -4.42 -2.61
CA ILE A 51 0.08 -3.64 -2.56
C ILE A 51 0.74 -3.61 -3.95
N GLY A 52 0.90 -4.76 -4.59
CA GLY A 52 1.48 -4.85 -5.94
C GLY A 52 0.66 -4.11 -7.00
N ALA A 53 -0.67 -4.09 -6.89
CA ALA A 53 -1.53 -3.27 -7.74
C ALA A 53 -1.36 -1.77 -7.48
N GLY A 54 -1.23 -1.37 -6.21
CA GLY A 54 -0.95 -0.01 -5.78
C GLY A 54 0.35 0.53 -6.35
N ILE A 55 1.46 -0.22 -6.21
CA ILE A 55 2.77 0.15 -6.75
C ILE A 55 2.71 0.34 -8.28
N ARG A 56 2.11 -0.62 -9.00
CA ARG A 56 1.95 -0.53 -10.47
C ARG A 56 1.09 0.67 -10.89
N ARG A 57 0.10 1.04 -10.08
CA ARG A 57 -0.73 2.23 -10.32
C ARG A 57 0.07 3.51 -10.09
N ALA A 58 0.85 3.57 -9.02
CA ALA A 58 1.70 4.71 -8.69
C ALA A 58 2.66 5.02 -9.85
N PHE A 59 3.39 4.02 -10.35
CA PHE A 59 4.30 4.19 -11.50
C PHE A 59 3.60 4.52 -12.82
N ARG A 60 2.34 4.10 -13.02
CA ARG A 60 1.57 4.48 -14.22
C ARG A 60 1.01 5.90 -14.15
N GLY A 61 0.81 6.44 -12.94
CA GLY A 61 0.28 7.78 -12.72
C GLY A 61 1.30 8.90 -12.89
N GLU A 62 2.59 8.57 -12.92
CA GLU A 62 3.72 9.52 -13.07
C GLU A 62 4.15 9.70 -14.55
N ARG A 63 3.41 9.12 -15.50
CA ARG A 63 3.68 9.20 -16.95
C ARG A 63 2.93 10.32 -17.66
#